data_AF-A0A818NAP5-F1
#
_entry.id   AF-A0A818NAP5-F1
#
_cell.length_a   1.000
_cell.length_b   1.000
_cell.length_c   1.000
_cell.angle_alpha   90.00
_cell.angle_beta   90.00
_cell.angle_gamma   90.00
#
_symmetry.space_group_name_H-M   'P 1'
#
loop_
_entity.id
_entity.type
_entity.pdbx_description
1 polymer ?
#
loop_
_entity_poly.entity_id
_entity_poly.type
_entity_poly.pdbx_seq_one_letter_code
_entity_poly.pdbx_strand_id
1 'polypeptide(L)'
;QNGLSLQEPSGFNPEKGGYDSSYNAYGLYQACNYLVVCPDSSLQQQLTNMLSKSFVWQLTRMNSDGSANLTGNTRVTAIPGTGEVARSGYDKNYDYKATIYAFELGSVLLQSETLHNEARLVASYVGYIH
;
A
#
# COMPACT_ATOMS: atom_id res chain seq x y z
N GLN A 1 -11.94 -8.40 16.98
CA GLN A 1 -11.65 -6.96 16.96
C GLN A 1 -11.84 -6.47 15.53
N ASN A 2 -12.50 -5.33 15.33
CA ASN A 2 -12.73 -4.77 13.99
C ASN A 2 -11.42 -4.15 13.49
N GLY A 3 -10.85 -4.64 12.38
CA GLY A 3 -9.60 -4.09 11.82
C GLY A 3 -9.72 -2.61 11.44
N LEU A 4 -10.93 -2.15 11.08
CA LEU A 4 -11.20 -0.76 10.71
C LEU A 4 -11.07 0.21 11.89
N SER A 5 -11.35 -0.24 13.12
CA SER A 5 -11.23 0.60 14.31
C SER A 5 -9.79 0.79 14.78
N LEU A 6 -8.82 0.15 14.11
CA LEU A 6 -7.40 0.22 14.44
C LEU A 6 -6.62 1.17 13.53
N GLN A 7 -7.24 1.76 12.50
CA GLN A 7 -6.57 2.74 11.63
C GLN A 7 -6.07 3.94 12.44
N GLU A 8 -4.80 4.29 12.25
CA GLU A 8 -4.21 5.45 12.91
C GLU A 8 -4.74 6.77 12.32
N PRO A 9 -4.65 7.89 13.07
CA PRO A 9 -5.05 9.21 12.56
C PRO A 9 -4.34 9.62 11.26
N SER A 10 -3.14 9.09 11.03
CA SER A 10 -2.34 9.28 9.81
C SER A 10 -2.95 8.61 8.57
N GLY A 11 -3.93 7.72 8.74
CA GLY A 11 -4.49 6.87 7.69
C GLY A 11 -3.79 5.52 7.55
N PHE A 12 -2.66 5.31 8.20
CA PHE A 12 -1.97 4.03 8.22
C PHE A 12 -2.80 2.95 8.93
N ASN A 13 -2.85 1.74 8.36
CA ASN A 13 -3.45 0.58 9.00
C ASN A 13 -2.34 -0.21 9.71
N PRO A 14 -2.25 -0.16 11.05
CA PRO A 14 -1.12 -0.72 11.77
C PRO A 14 -1.03 -2.25 11.64
N GLU A 15 0.16 -2.71 11.24
CA GLU A 15 0.59 -4.10 11.42
C GLU A 15 1.52 -4.21 12.63
N LYS A 16 1.55 -5.39 13.27
CA LYS A 16 2.43 -5.65 14.42
C LYS A 16 3.90 -5.38 14.05
N GLY A 17 4.56 -4.53 14.83
CA GLY A 17 6.02 -4.34 14.75
C GLY A 17 6.49 -3.09 14.00
N GLY A 18 5.62 -2.11 13.75
CA GLY A 18 5.97 -0.84 13.10
C GLY A 18 5.27 -0.66 11.75
N TYR A 19 5.55 0.45 11.07
CA TYR A 19 4.97 0.67 9.74
C TYR A 19 5.78 -0.03 8.66
N ASP A 20 5.09 -0.50 7.62
CA ASP A 20 5.72 -1.05 6.44
C ASP A 20 4.88 -0.72 5.20
N SER A 21 5.42 0.16 4.35
CA SER A 21 4.70 0.65 3.17
C SER A 21 4.47 -0.43 2.10
N SER A 22 5.22 -1.53 2.13
CA SER A 22 5.02 -2.66 1.20
C SER A 22 3.82 -3.51 1.64
N TYR A 23 3.76 -3.83 2.94
CA TYR A 23 2.63 -4.57 3.48
C TYR A 23 1.34 -3.75 3.46
N ASN A 24 1.42 -2.44 3.73
CA ASN A 24 0.27 -1.56 3.60
C ASN A 24 -0.27 -1.56 2.16
N ALA A 25 0.59 -1.43 1.15
CA ALA A 25 0.17 -1.50 -0.25
C ALA A 25 -0.55 -2.82 -0.58
N TYR A 26 -0.01 -3.96 -0.11
CA TYR A 26 -0.67 -5.25 -0.24
C TYR A 26 -2.04 -5.30 0.45
N GLY A 27 -2.13 -4.78 1.69
CA GLY A 27 -3.40 -4.66 2.42
C GLY A 27 -4.43 -3.80 1.68
N LEU A 28 -4.00 -2.68 1.09
CA LEU A 28 -4.86 -1.82 0.29
C LEU A 28 -5.36 -2.51 -0.98
N TYR A 29 -4.47 -3.22 -1.69
CA TYR A 29 -4.87 -4.03 -2.84
C TYR A 29 -5.96 -5.04 -2.46
N GLN A 30 -5.80 -5.76 -1.35
CA GLN A 30 -6.81 -6.72 -0.87
C GLN A 30 -8.11 -6.04 -0.45
N ALA A 31 -8.04 -4.88 0.23
CA ALA A 31 -9.21 -4.12 0.64
C ALA A 31 -10.00 -3.54 -0.55
N CYS A 32 -9.32 -3.06 -1.60
CA CYS A 32 -9.94 -2.64 -2.85
C CYS A 32 -10.71 -3.80 -3.51
N ASN A 33 -10.10 -4.99 -3.62
CA ASN A 33 -10.78 -6.16 -4.15
C ASN A 33 -12.01 -6.55 -3.33
N TYR A 34 -11.90 -6.49 -2.00
CA TYR A 34 -13.04 -6.80 -1.14
C TYR A 34 -14.17 -5.77 -1.28
N LEU A 35 -13.85 -4.49 -1.43
CA LEU A 35 -14.86 -3.44 -1.60
C LEU A 35 -15.78 -3.70 -2.80
N VAL A 36 -15.23 -4.20 -3.92
CA VAL A 36 -15.99 -4.53 -5.14
C VAL A 36 -17.08 -5.58 -4.90
N VAL A 37 -16.85 -6.53 -4.00
CA VAL A 37 -17.75 -7.67 -3.75
C VAL A 37 -18.48 -7.58 -2.41
N CYS A 38 -18.25 -6.53 -1.63
CA CYS A 38 -18.81 -6.38 -0.30
C CYS A 38 -20.34 -6.18 -0.36
N PRO A 39 -21.17 -7.04 0.24
CA PRO A 39 -22.62 -6.95 0.12
C PRO A 39 -23.27 -5.94 1.09
N ASP A 40 -22.53 -5.47 2.10
CA ASP A 40 -23.01 -4.57 3.14
C ASP A 40 -22.63 -3.12 2.81
N SER A 41 -23.63 -2.28 2.52
CA SER A 41 -23.42 -0.88 2.14
C SER A 41 -22.83 -0.02 3.25
N SER A 42 -23.11 -0.32 4.52
CA SER A 42 -22.49 0.36 5.66
C SER A 42 -21.00 0.02 5.74
N LEU A 43 -20.67 -1.25 5.53
CA LEU A 43 -19.28 -1.69 5.49
C LEU A 43 -18.53 -1.14 4.27
N GLN A 44 -19.18 -1.06 3.11
CA GLN A 44 -18.62 -0.41 1.91
C GLN A 44 -18.23 1.05 2.19
N GLN A 45 -19.11 1.82 2.85
CA GLN A 45 -18.81 3.21 3.19
C GLN A 45 -17.65 3.32 4.16
N GLN A 46 -17.59 2.44 5.17
CA GLN A 46 -16.48 2.40 6.12
C GLN A 46 -15.15 2.06 5.42
N LEU A 47 -15.16 1.06 4.53
CA LEU A 47 -13.98 0.68 3.73
C LEU A 47 -13.54 1.81 2.81
N THR A 48 -14.47 2.48 2.14
CA THR A 48 -14.18 3.63 1.27
C THR A 48 -13.49 4.75 2.05
N ASN A 49 -14.02 5.09 3.25
CA ASN A 49 -13.41 6.10 4.11
C ASN A 49 -12.01 5.71 4.60
N MET A 50 -11.83 4.44 4.96
CA MET A 50 -10.53 3.90 5.37
C MET A 50 -9.52 3.93 4.22
N LEU A 51 -9.92 3.51 3.02
CA LEU A 51 -9.09 3.49 1.82
C LEU A 51 -8.64 4.91 1.45
N SER A 52 -9.55 5.89 1.43
CA SER A 52 -9.20 7.29 1.11
C SER A 52 -8.09 7.83 2.00
N LYS A 53 -8.15 7.57 3.32
CA LYS A 53 -7.09 8.00 4.25
C LYS A 53 -5.80 7.20 4.06
N SER A 54 -5.91 5.90 3.85
CA SER A 54 -4.74 5.03 3.71
C SER A 54 -3.96 5.29 2.42
N PHE A 55 -4.66 5.63 1.33
CA PHE A 55 -4.02 6.01 0.08
C PHE A 55 -3.30 7.35 0.19
N VAL A 56 -3.87 8.33 0.90
CA VAL A 56 -3.17 9.59 1.20
C VAL A 56 -1.86 9.30 1.94
N TRP A 57 -1.89 8.43 2.95
CA TRP A 57 -0.66 8.01 3.64
C TRP A 57 0.31 7.28 2.70
N GLN A 58 -0.17 6.32 1.92
CA GLN A 58 0.67 5.52 1.01
C GLN A 58 1.38 6.41 -0.03
N LEU A 59 0.71 7.45 -0.54
CA LEU A 59 1.32 8.41 -1.46
C LEU A 59 2.52 9.14 -0.84
N THR A 60 2.51 9.43 0.46
CA THR A 60 3.68 10.02 1.14
C THR A 60 4.90 9.09 1.20
N ARG A 61 4.69 7.81 0.89
CA ARG A 61 5.73 6.77 0.86
C ARG A 61 6.26 6.52 -0.54
N MET A 62 5.85 7.32 -1.52
CA MET A 62 6.38 7.29 -2.88
C MET A 62 7.26 8.51 -3.13
N ASN A 63 8.40 8.29 -3.80
CA ASN A 63 9.26 9.35 -4.28
C ASN A 63 8.77 9.83 -5.66
N SER A 64 9.23 11.00 -6.09
CA SER A 64 8.83 11.61 -7.36
C SER A 64 9.28 10.85 -8.61
N ASP A 65 10.14 9.85 -8.47
CA ASP A 65 10.59 8.96 -9.55
C ASP A 65 9.80 7.64 -9.61
N GLY A 66 8.84 7.42 -8.70
CA GLY A 66 8.07 6.18 -8.59
C GLY A 66 8.71 5.11 -7.71
N SER A 67 9.88 5.36 -7.14
CA SER A 67 10.50 4.48 -6.14
C SER A 67 9.82 4.62 -4.78
N ALA A 68 9.80 3.55 -3.98
CA ALA A 68 9.25 3.59 -2.65
C ALA A 68 10.25 4.17 -1.64
N ASN A 69 9.79 5.09 -0.79
CA ASN A 69 10.51 5.53 0.39
C ASN A 69 10.35 4.47 1.49
N LEU A 70 11.44 3.77 1.80
CA LEU A 70 11.49 2.71 2.81
C LEU A 70 11.97 3.20 4.19
N THR A 71 12.20 4.50 4.38
CA THR A 71 12.69 5.03 5.67
C THR A 71 11.75 4.67 6.80
N GLY A 72 12.25 3.90 7.77
CA GLY A 72 11.51 3.43 8.95
C GLY A 72 10.50 2.31 8.71
N ASN A 73 10.49 1.70 7.52
CA ASN A 73 9.89 0.38 7.36
C ASN A 73 10.60 -0.63 8.28
N THR A 74 9.85 -1.56 8.88
CA THR A 74 10.41 -2.51 9.83
C THR A 74 10.62 -3.93 9.29
N ARG A 75 10.02 -4.29 8.14
CA ARG A 75 10.17 -5.61 7.53
C ARG A 75 10.82 -5.55 6.15
N VAL A 76 10.45 -4.61 5.30
CA VAL A 76 11.09 -4.34 4.01
C VAL A 76 11.94 -3.10 4.14
N THR A 77 13.22 -3.28 4.43
CA THR A 77 14.15 -2.19 4.72
C THR A 77 15.02 -1.87 3.51
N ALA A 78 15.55 -0.64 3.46
CA ALA A 78 16.55 -0.25 2.46
C ALA A 78 17.96 -0.77 2.77
N ILE A 79 18.18 -1.35 3.95
CA ILE A 79 19.49 -1.78 4.44
C ILE A 79 19.51 -3.32 4.46
N PRO A 80 20.32 -3.97 3.60
CA PRO A 80 20.41 -5.42 3.56
C PRO A 80 20.67 -6.04 4.94
N GLY A 81 20.00 -7.16 5.23
CA GLY A 81 20.14 -7.91 6.48
C GLY A 81 19.47 -7.30 7.72
N THR A 82 18.75 -6.18 7.57
CA THR A 82 17.99 -5.55 8.68
C THR A 82 16.48 -5.74 8.58
N GLY A 83 16.01 -6.30 7.46
CA GLY A 83 14.60 -6.60 7.23
C GLY A 83 14.24 -8.07 7.49
N GLU A 84 13.01 -8.43 7.16
CA GLU A 84 12.55 -9.81 7.15
C GLU A 84 13.19 -10.57 5.98
N VAL A 85 13.72 -11.75 6.29
CA VAL A 85 14.28 -12.67 5.31
C VAL A 85 13.19 -13.60 4.79
N ALA A 86 13.10 -13.75 3.47
CA ALA A 86 12.22 -14.71 2.82
C ALA A 86 12.69 -16.14 3.10
N ARG A 87 11.83 -17.14 2.84
CA ARG A 87 12.20 -18.56 2.99
C ARG A 87 13.38 -18.99 2.10
N SER A 88 13.69 -18.20 1.07
CA SER A 88 14.85 -18.37 0.19
C SER A 88 16.18 -17.94 0.83
N GLY A 89 16.15 -17.29 2.00
CA GLY A 89 17.36 -16.78 2.66
C GLY A 89 17.78 -15.37 2.22
N TYR A 90 17.05 -14.75 1.28
CA TYR A 90 17.27 -13.37 0.84
C TYR A 90 16.29 -12.40 1.51
N ASP A 91 16.69 -11.14 1.67
CA ASP A 91 15.82 -10.09 2.18
C ASP A 91 14.55 -9.95 1.33
N LYS A 92 13.42 -9.67 1.98
CA LYS A 92 12.19 -9.33 1.26
C LYS A 92 12.35 -7.97 0.57
N ASN A 93 12.03 -7.95 -0.72
CA ASN A 93 11.98 -6.73 -1.51
C ASN A 93 10.61 -6.06 -1.41
N TYR A 94 10.57 -4.77 -1.73
CA TYR A 94 9.33 -4.00 -1.84
C TYR A 94 8.44 -4.53 -2.96
N ASP A 95 7.18 -4.79 -2.66
CA ASP A 95 6.20 -5.33 -3.60
C ASP A 95 5.59 -4.22 -4.46
N TYR A 96 6.34 -3.77 -5.45
CA TYR A 96 5.88 -2.76 -6.40
C TYR A 96 4.64 -3.21 -7.20
N LYS A 97 4.46 -4.52 -7.40
CA LYS A 97 3.30 -5.04 -8.12
C LYS A 97 2.02 -4.83 -7.31
N ALA A 98 2.05 -5.13 -6.02
CA ALA A 98 0.93 -4.82 -5.12
C ALA A 98 0.64 -3.32 -5.07
N THR A 99 1.68 -2.47 -5.04
CA THR A 99 1.52 -1.00 -5.05
C THR A 99 0.85 -0.49 -6.33
N ILE A 100 1.29 -0.96 -7.51
CA ILE A 100 0.66 -0.58 -8.80
C ILE A 100 -0.82 -0.96 -8.81
N TYR A 101 -1.16 -2.19 -8.42
CA TYR A 101 -2.55 -2.63 -8.40
C TYR A 101 -3.40 -1.92 -7.35
N ALA A 102 -2.85 -1.64 -6.17
CA ALA A 102 -3.54 -0.88 -5.14
C ALA A 102 -3.89 0.52 -5.66
N PHE A 103 -2.93 1.23 -6.24
CA PHE A 103 -3.15 2.57 -6.79
C PHE A 103 -4.12 2.57 -7.98
N GLU A 104 -4.00 1.64 -8.92
CA GLU A 104 -4.91 1.60 -10.07
C GLU A 104 -6.34 1.27 -9.65
N LEU A 105 -6.55 0.24 -8.82
CA LEU A 105 -7.89 -0.08 -8.32
C LEU A 105 -8.45 1.04 -7.43
N GLY A 106 -7.61 1.64 -6.57
CA GLY A 106 -7.96 2.79 -5.76
C GLY A 106 -8.39 3.99 -6.60
N SER A 107 -7.73 4.23 -7.74
CA SER A 107 -8.07 5.31 -8.67
C SER A 107 -9.49 5.16 -9.22
N VAL A 108 -9.89 3.94 -9.56
CA VAL A 108 -11.23 3.64 -10.09
C VAL A 108 -12.29 3.73 -8.99
N LEU A 109 -12.02 3.09 -7.85
CA LEU A 109 -12.98 3.01 -6.74
C LEU A 109 -13.23 4.36 -6.05
N LEU A 110 -12.20 5.22 -6.01
CA LEU A 110 -12.24 6.52 -5.35
C LEU A 110 -12.27 7.70 -6.34
N GLN A 111 -12.31 7.43 -7.64
CA GLN A 111 -12.28 8.43 -8.72
C GLN A 111 -11.09 9.41 -8.59
N SER A 112 -9.90 8.87 -8.33
CA SER A 112 -8.70 9.66 -8.03
C SER A 112 -7.68 9.60 -9.17
N GLU A 113 -7.57 10.70 -9.92
CA GLU A 113 -6.55 10.85 -10.97
C GLU A 113 -5.12 10.80 -10.39
N THR A 114 -4.91 11.33 -9.17
CA THR A 114 -3.63 11.25 -8.46
C THR A 114 -3.16 9.80 -8.31
N LEU A 115 -4.05 8.89 -7.90
CA LEU A 115 -3.70 7.48 -7.76
C LEU A 115 -3.41 6.83 -9.10
N HIS A 116 -4.16 7.16 -10.15
CA HIS A 116 -3.88 6.66 -11.51
C HIS A 116 -2.50 7.10 -12.00
N ASN A 117 -2.18 8.39 -11.85
CA ASN A 117 -0.88 8.94 -12.25
C ASN A 117 0.27 8.31 -11.47
N GLU A 118 0.09 8.10 -10.16
CA GLU A 118 1.08 7.42 -9.33
C GLU A 118 1.29 5.97 -9.76
N ALA A 119 0.22 5.21 -10.04
CA ALA A 119 0.33 3.83 -10.53
C ALA A 119 1.21 3.73 -11.78
N ARG A 120 1.06 4.68 -12.72
CA ARG A 120 1.85 4.76 -13.94
C ARG A 120 3.30 5.15 -13.69
N LEU A 121 3.54 6.06 -12.74
CA LEU A 121 4.88 6.47 -12.35
C LEU A 121 5.65 5.28 -11.76
N VAL A 122 5.03 4.54 -10.84
CA VAL A 122 5.59 3.31 -10.25
C VAL A 122 5.84 2.24 -11.31
N ALA A 123 4.88 2.01 -12.21
CA ALA A 123 5.06 1.05 -13.30
C ALA A 123 6.23 1.41 -14.22
N SER A 124 6.41 2.71 -14.50
CA SER A 124 7.54 3.21 -15.29
C SER A 124 8.86 2.95 -14.56
N TYR A 125 8.95 3.28 -13.27
CA TYR A 125 10.13 3.01 -12.43
C TYR A 125 10.57 1.55 -12.48
N VAL A 126 9.64 0.60 -12.30
CA VAL A 126 9.97 -0.83 -12.32
C VAL A 126 10.43 -1.27 -13.72
N GLY A 127 9.85 -0.70 -14.78
CA GLY A 127 10.28 -0.94 -16.16
C GLY A 127 11.70 -0.44 -16.48
N TYR A 128 12.24 0.53 -15.72
CA TYR A 128 13.64 0.99 -15.84
C TYR A 128 14.66 0.07 -15.15
N ILE A 129 14.21 -0.90 -14.33
CA ILE A 129 15.09 -1.78 -13.52
C ILE A 129 15.37 -3.12 -14.23
N HIS A 130 14.92 -3.28 -15.47
CA HIS A 130 15.15 -4.46 -16.31
C HIS A 130 16.07 -4.16 -17.49
#